data_AF-A0A8J3NAN0-F1
#
_entry.id   AF-A0A8J3NAN0-F1
#
_cell.length_a   1.000
_cell.length_b   1.000
_cell.length_c   1.000
_cell.angle_alpha   90.00
_cell.angle_beta   90.00
_cell.angle_gamma   90.00
#
_symmetry.space_group_name_H-M   'P 1'
#
loop_
_entity.id
_entity.type
_entity.pdbx_description
1 polymer ?
#
loop_
_entity_poly.entity_id
_entity_poly.type
_entity_poly.pdbx_seq_one_letter_code
_entity_poly.pdbx_strand_id
1 'polypeptide(L)'
;MNAEEVFQGIRFFIQSSDRDIRQVAALSLCHYKYEDVEDIGTAIRAISSVLQGANSDGSSEADKWRLNEAMRMLRERQETEFKTESEEEIPVVDTQTTAKGDEENQVYSVQGRQELAQSKNDGALLTQQARKVLRLAQEEAQRFQHNYIGTEHLLLGLLDEPGGGAGKLLNELGVEPEKVRSALEFIIGRGDRIVLGEVGLTPRVKKVVELASDEARRLNHQSLSTEHLLLGLVAEGEGIAAGVLESLGINLEQVRRKAITRLSQNGVDRSED
;
A
#
# COMPACT_ATOMS: atom_id res chain seq x y z
N MET A 1 29.90 -13.76 6.24
CA MET A 1 29.85 -12.68 5.25
C MET A 1 29.31 -11.47 5.97
N ASN A 2 30.08 -10.39 6.05
CA ASN A 2 29.54 -9.13 6.58
C ASN A 2 28.59 -8.50 5.54
N ALA A 3 27.79 -7.53 5.97
CA ALA A 3 26.78 -6.91 5.10
C ALA A 3 27.44 -6.35 3.81
N GLU A 4 28.56 -5.65 3.96
CA GLU A 4 29.35 -5.08 2.87
C GLU A 4 29.79 -6.12 1.82
N GLU A 5 30.29 -7.29 2.23
CA GLU A 5 30.67 -8.38 1.32
C GLU A 5 29.48 -8.91 0.52
N VAL A 6 28.29 -8.96 1.13
CA VAL A 6 27.05 -9.36 0.45
C VAL A 6 26.63 -8.29 -0.56
N PHE A 7 26.71 -7.01 -0.20
CA PHE A 7 26.39 -5.90 -1.09
C PHE A 7 27.33 -5.86 -2.31
N GLN A 8 28.64 -6.02 -2.09
CA GLN A 8 29.63 -6.10 -3.18
C GLN A 8 29.40 -7.34 -4.05
N GLY A 9 29.02 -8.47 -3.45
CA GLY A 9 28.63 -9.68 -4.19
C GLY A 9 27.44 -9.44 -5.11
N ILE A 10 26.39 -8.77 -4.63
CA ILE A 10 25.22 -8.43 -5.44
C ILE A 10 25.60 -7.47 -6.58
N ARG A 11 26.43 -6.46 -6.31
CA ARG A 11 26.91 -5.51 -7.33
C ARG A 11 27.71 -6.18 -8.45
N PHE A 12 28.48 -7.22 -8.14
CA PHE A 12 29.18 -8.00 -9.16
C PHE A 12 28.19 -8.62 -10.17
N PHE A 13 27.09 -9.21 -9.69
CA PHE A 13 26.09 -9.82 -10.56
C PHE A 13 25.24 -8.81 -11.35
N ILE A 14 25.13 -7.56 -10.88
CA ILE A 14 24.50 -6.46 -11.64
C ILE A 14 25.29 -6.12 -12.92
N GLN A 15 26.57 -6.47 -13.00
CA GLN A 15 27.38 -6.31 -14.22
C GLN A 15 27.38 -7.57 -15.10
N SER A 16 26.67 -8.63 -14.71
CA SER A 16 26.57 -9.87 -15.49
C SER A 16 26.09 -9.58 -16.91
N SER A 17 26.64 -10.27 -17.91
CA SER A 17 26.14 -10.21 -19.29
C SER A 17 24.78 -10.90 -19.46
N ASP A 18 24.46 -11.85 -18.58
CA ASP A 18 23.17 -12.54 -18.53
C ASP A 18 22.10 -11.61 -17.96
N ARG A 19 21.05 -11.38 -18.74
CA ARG A 19 19.95 -10.47 -18.41
C ARG A 19 19.22 -10.88 -17.13
N ASP A 20 18.89 -12.15 -17.00
CA ASP A 20 18.03 -12.62 -15.92
C ASP A 20 18.80 -12.58 -14.59
N ILE A 21 20.09 -12.95 -14.62
CA ILE A 21 21.00 -12.80 -13.46
C ILE A 21 21.10 -11.33 -13.04
N ARG A 22 21.25 -10.41 -14.01
CA ARG A 22 21.35 -8.97 -13.76
C ARG A 22 20.11 -8.41 -13.07
N GLN A 23 18.93 -8.80 -13.55
CA GLN A 23 17.65 -8.36 -13.01
C GLN A 23 17.39 -8.91 -11.62
N VAL A 24 17.65 -10.21 -11.40
CA VAL A 24 17.52 -10.83 -10.07
C VAL A 24 18.46 -10.15 -9.07
N ALA A 25 19.71 -9.89 -9.46
CA ALA A 25 20.67 -9.18 -8.61
C ALA A 25 20.19 -7.75 -8.27
N ALA A 26 19.66 -7.02 -9.26
CA ALA A 26 19.12 -5.68 -9.04
C ALA A 26 17.91 -5.69 -8.09
N LEU A 27 16.97 -6.63 -8.26
CA LEU A 27 15.81 -6.75 -7.37
C LEU A 27 16.20 -7.20 -5.95
N SER A 28 17.28 -7.97 -5.80
CA SER A 28 17.77 -8.38 -4.48
C SER A 28 18.21 -7.18 -3.63
N LEU A 29 18.62 -6.07 -4.26
CA LEU A 29 19.01 -4.86 -3.54
C LEU A 29 17.87 -4.25 -2.73
N CYS A 30 16.60 -4.32 -3.19
CA CYS A 30 15.51 -3.76 -2.38
C CYS A 30 15.20 -4.54 -1.10
N HIS A 31 15.70 -5.77 -0.99
CA HIS A 31 15.58 -6.61 0.21
C HIS A 31 16.82 -6.53 1.10
N TYR A 32 17.87 -5.87 0.64
CA TYR A 32 19.09 -5.69 1.41
C TYR A 32 18.87 -4.67 2.54
N LYS A 33 19.47 -4.95 3.70
CA LYS A 33 19.43 -4.06 4.86
C LYS A 33 20.61 -3.10 4.79
N TYR A 34 20.31 -1.83 4.54
CA TYR A 34 21.31 -0.77 4.43
C TYR A 34 21.61 -0.18 5.81
N GLU A 35 22.87 0.20 6.02
CA GLU A 35 23.32 0.88 7.24
C GLU A 35 23.40 2.41 7.04
N ASP A 36 23.51 2.88 5.79
CA ASP A 36 23.63 4.30 5.41
C ASP A 36 22.73 4.66 4.21
N VAL A 37 22.23 5.90 4.19
CA VAL A 37 21.56 6.56 3.05
C VAL A 37 22.38 6.48 1.77
N GLU A 38 23.69 6.65 1.86
CA GLU A 38 24.58 6.67 0.69
C GLU A 38 24.56 5.33 -0.05
N ASP A 39 24.44 4.22 0.69
CA ASP A 39 24.35 2.88 0.13
C ASP A 39 22.99 2.63 -0.52
N ILE A 40 21.91 3.16 0.06
CA ILE A 40 20.57 3.16 -0.56
C ILE A 40 20.61 3.93 -1.88
N GLY A 41 21.19 5.13 -1.90
CA GLY A 41 21.38 5.93 -3.11
C GLY A 41 22.21 5.20 -4.18
N THR A 42 23.23 4.45 -3.75
CA THR A 42 24.08 3.63 -4.60
C THR A 42 23.35 2.42 -5.18
N ALA A 43 22.45 1.81 -4.42
CA ALA A 43 21.58 0.74 -4.89
C ALA A 43 20.54 1.24 -5.91
N ILE A 44 19.91 2.39 -5.66
CA ILE A 44 18.97 3.02 -6.60
C ILE A 44 19.65 3.28 -7.95
N ARG A 45 20.87 3.82 -7.96
CA ARG A 45 21.66 4.04 -9.19
C ARG A 45 21.95 2.73 -9.93
N ALA A 46 22.24 1.66 -9.20
CA ALA A 46 22.52 0.35 -9.78
C ALA A 46 21.27 -0.23 -10.46
N ILE A 47 20.11 -0.19 -9.80
CA ILE A 47 18.85 -0.66 -10.38
C ILE A 47 18.44 0.21 -11.58
N SER A 48 18.64 1.53 -11.52
CA SER A 48 18.36 2.44 -12.63
C SER A 48 19.17 2.10 -13.89
N SER A 49 20.44 1.72 -13.73
CA SER A 49 21.30 1.25 -14.82
C SER A 49 20.75 -0.03 -15.46
N VAL A 50 20.30 -1.01 -14.64
CA VAL A 50 19.70 -2.25 -15.14
C VAL A 50 18.39 -1.98 -15.87
N LEU A 51 17.57 -1.04 -15.38
CA LEU A 51 16.34 -0.63 -16.06
C LEU A 51 16.62 0.03 -17.43
N GLN A 52 17.64 0.88 -17.52
CA GLN A 52 18.04 1.46 -18.81
C GLN A 52 18.44 0.38 -19.82
N GLY A 53 19.18 -0.64 -19.37
CA GLY A 53 19.46 -1.83 -20.17
C GLY A 53 18.19 -2.59 -20.58
N ALA A 54 17.27 -2.80 -19.64
CA ALA A 54 16.00 -3.50 -19.84
C ALA A 54 15.10 -2.84 -20.91
N ASN A 55 15.22 -1.53 -21.11
CA ASN A 55 14.51 -0.82 -22.19
C ASN A 55 15.02 -1.15 -23.59
N SER A 56 16.20 -1.77 -23.71
CA SER A 56 16.89 -2.03 -24.98
C SER A 56 17.16 -3.52 -25.28
N ASP A 57 16.91 -4.42 -24.33
CA ASP A 57 17.30 -5.84 -24.41
C ASP A 57 16.12 -6.83 -24.54
N GLY A 58 14.92 -6.33 -24.82
CA GLY A 58 13.71 -7.15 -24.99
C GLY A 58 13.11 -7.67 -23.68
N SER A 59 13.48 -7.08 -22.53
CA SER A 59 12.81 -7.33 -21.24
C SER A 59 11.31 -7.03 -21.29
N SER A 60 10.52 -7.81 -20.55
CA SER A 60 9.08 -7.61 -20.49
C SER A 60 8.71 -6.33 -19.73
N GLU A 61 7.52 -5.79 -19.96
CA GLU A 61 7.01 -4.67 -19.17
C GLU A 61 6.91 -5.00 -17.68
N ALA A 62 6.64 -6.27 -17.34
CA ALA A 62 6.65 -6.72 -15.95
C ALA A 62 8.05 -6.63 -15.31
N ASP A 63 9.11 -6.94 -16.04
CA ASP A 63 10.49 -6.86 -15.53
C ASP A 63 10.92 -5.40 -15.32
N LYS A 64 10.57 -4.52 -16.29
CA LYS A 64 10.80 -3.07 -16.17
C LYS A 64 10.03 -2.47 -15.00
N TRP A 65 8.78 -2.90 -14.81
CA TRP A 65 7.96 -2.48 -13.69
C TRP A 65 8.59 -2.88 -12.36
N ARG A 66 9.03 -4.14 -12.21
CA ARG A 66 9.72 -4.62 -10.99
C ARG A 66 10.95 -3.79 -10.64
N LEU A 67 11.75 -3.43 -11.64
CA LEU A 67 12.95 -2.60 -11.43
C LEU A 67 12.59 -1.16 -11.01
N ASN A 68 11.55 -0.58 -11.61
CA ASN A 68 11.03 0.72 -11.18
C ASN A 68 10.51 0.68 -9.74
N GLU A 69 9.77 -0.38 -9.40
CA GLU A 69 9.19 -0.56 -8.07
C GLU A 69 10.27 -0.77 -7.01
N ALA A 70 11.29 -1.57 -7.30
CA ALA A 70 12.44 -1.74 -6.40
C ALA A 70 13.17 -0.42 -6.12
N MET A 71 13.33 0.45 -7.14
CA MET A 71 13.87 1.80 -6.93
C MET A 71 12.94 2.68 -6.09
N ARG A 72 11.61 2.58 -6.29
CA ARG A 72 10.62 3.33 -5.51
C ARG A 72 10.71 2.95 -4.03
N MET A 73 10.71 1.65 -3.72
CA MET A 73 10.83 1.15 -2.34
C MET A 73 12.11 1.64 -1.65
N LEU A 74 13.24 1.66 -2.36
CA LEU A 74 14.50 2.18 -1.83
C LEU A 74 14.47 3.69 -1.60
N ARG A 75 13.84 4.47 -2.48
CA ARG A 75 13.65 5.92 -2.29
C ARG A 75 12.78 6.22 -1.07
N GLU A 76 11.71 5.44 -0.87
CA GLU A 76 10.87 5.58 0.31
C GLU A 76 11.63 5.29 1.59
N ARG A 77 12.45 4.21 1.64
CA ARG A 77 13.34 3.96 2.78
C ARG A 77 14.31 5.10 3.04
N GLN A 78 14.92 5.64 1.97
CA GLN A 78 15.80 6.80 2.07
C GLN A 78 15.11 8.03 2.71
N GLU A 79 13.82 8.24 2.43
CA GLU A 79 13.05 9.34 3.00
C GLU A 79 12.53 9.06 4.42
N THR A 80 12.19 7.81 4.76
CA THR A 80 11.57 7.44 6.04
C THR A 80 12.57 7.07 7.13
N GLU A 81 13.69 6.43 6.79
CA GLU A 81 14.68 5.94 7.76
C GLU A 81 15.63 7.04 8.24
N PHE A 82 15.68 8.19 7.55
CA PHE A 82 16.65 9.26 7.84
C PHE A 82 16.02 10.66 8.03
N LYS A 83 14.68 10.77 8.00
CA LYS A 83 13.97 11.95 8.53
C LYS A 83 13.97 12.01 10.07
N THR A 84 14.43 10.98 10.76
CA THR A 84 14.47 10.90 12.23
C THR A 84 15.64 11.65 12.88
N GLU A 85 16.53 12.29 12.13
CA GLU A 85 17.73 12.94 12.70
C GLU A 85 17.74 14.47 12.67
N SER A 86 16.75 15.17 12.11
CA SER A 86 16.86 16.63 11.92
C SER A 86 15.79 17.54 12.54
N GLU A 87 14.68 17.06 13.09
CA GLU A 87 13.65 17.98 13.63
C GLU A 87 12.93 17.42 14.87
N GLU A 88 13.43 17.71 16.07
CA GLU A 88 12.70 18.45 17.14
C GLU A 88 13.53 18.53 18.43
N GLU A 89 14.09 19.73 18.65
CA GLU A 89 14.60 20.22 19.92
C GLU A 89 13.40 20.72 20.75
N ILE A 90 13.07 20.07 21.88
CA ILE A 90 12.10 20.57 22.89
C ILE A 90 12.66 20.31 24.30
N PRO A 91 12.53 21.24 25.26
CA PRO A 91 13.51 21.45 26.32
C PRO A 91 13.34 20.55 27.55
N VAL A 92 14.46 20.44 28.26
CA VAL A 92 14.70 19.76 29.53
C VAL A 92 13.60 20.01 30.57
N VAL A 93 12.95 18.93 31.02
CA VAL A 93 12.30 18.89 32.34
C VAL A 93 12.86 17.69 33.10
N ASP A 94 13.61 18.02 34.15
CA ASP A 94 14.09 17.09 35.15
C ASP A 94 12.95 16.29 35.78
N THR A 95 13.13 14.97 35.90
CA THR A 95 12.76 14.22 37.11
C THR A 95 13.56 12.92 37.15
N GLN A 96 14.53 12.89 38.05
CA GLN A 96 15.15 11.66 38.54
C GLN A 96 14.12 10.86 39.33
N THR A 97 14.08 9.52 39.16
CA THR A 97 14.12 8.52 40.25
C THR A 97 13.78 7.09 39.77
N THR A 98 14.85 6.27 39.77
CA THR A 98 14.95 4.83 40.12
C THR A 98 14.25 3.72 39.33
N ALA A 99 15.09 3.04 38.54
CA ALA A 99 15.47 1.61 38.62
C ALA A 99 14.46 0.47 38.31
N LYS A 100 14.92 -0.34 37.34
CA LYS A 100 14.75 -1.79 37.07
C LYS A 100 13.52 -2.28 36.31
N GLY A 101 13.80 -2.92 35.18
CA GLY A 101 13.02 -4.02 34.62
C GLY A 101 12.78 -3.88 33.13
N ASP A 102 13.24 -4.87 32.38
CA ASP A 102 12.99 -5.13 30.95
C ASP A 102 11.53 -4.85 30.56
N GLU A 103 11.27 -3.89 29.65
CA GLU A 103 9.97 -3.71 28.96
C GLU A 103 10.09 -2.65 27.84
N GLU A 104 10.73 -2.97 26.71
CA GLU A 104 10.56 -2.23 25.45
C GLU A 104 9.64 -3.02 24.52
N ASN A 105 8.36 -3.05 24.89
CA ASN A 105 7.29 -3.52 24.02
C ASN A 105 6.02 -2.73 24.34
N GLN A 106 5.84 -1.57 23.70
CA GLN A 106 4.56 -0.90 23.42
C GLN A 106 4.76 0.60 23.18
N VAL A 107 4.88 1.03 21.92
CA VAL A 107 4.39 2.37 21.51
C VAL A 107 3.89 2.32 20.07
N TYR A 108 2.87 1.50 19.77
CA TYR A 108 1.94 1.77 18.66
C TYR A 108 0.62 1.07 18.98
N SER A 109 -0.06 1.56 20.03
CA SER A 109 -1.44 1.19 20.30
C SER A 109 -2.21 2.46 20.59
N VAL A 110 -3.34 2.63 19.90
CA VAL A 110 -4.55 3.46 20.20
C VAL A 110 -5.08 4.28 18.99
N GLN A 111 -4.31 4.53 17.92
CA GLN A 111 -4.76 5.44 16.85
C GLN A 111 -5.65 4.86 15.74
N GLY A 112 -5.63 3.54 15.49
CA GLY A 112 -6.28 2.95 14.30
C GLY A 112 -7.81 3.03 14.31
N ARG A 113 -8.45 2.73 15.44
CA ARG A 113 -9.91 2.90 15.60
C ARG A 113 -10.35 4.35 15.76
N GLN A 114 -9.49 5.21 16.28
CA GLN A 114 -9.83 6.61 16.54
C GLN A 114 -9.63 7.50 15.31
N GLU A 115 -8.68 7.26 14.41
CA GLU A 115 -8.48 8.16 13.26
C GLU A 115 -9.67 8.18 12.27
N LEU A 116 -10.38 7.07 12.10
CA LEU A 116 -11.58 7.00 11.25
C LEU A 116 -12.85 7.52 11.94
N ALA A 117 -12.88 7.53 13.28
CA ALA A 117 -13.99 8.05 14.08
C ALA A 117 -13.77 9.49 14.59
N GLN A 118 -12.53 9.99 14.54
CA GLN A 118 -12.10 11.27 15.09
C GLN A 118 -11.30 12.14 14.10
N SER A 119 -11.26 11.82 12.80
CA SER A 119 -11.07 12.86 11.79
C SER A 119 -12.28 13.80 11.85
N LYS A 120 -12.21 14.73 12.79
CA LYS A 120 -13.26 15.68 13.18
C LYS A 120 -13.46 16.79 12.14
N ASN A 121 -13.14 16.56 10.86
CA ASN A 121 -13.29 17.57 9.82
C ASN A 121 -13.80 17.11 8.45
N ASP A 122 -14.08 15.82 8.20
CA ASP A 122 -14.61 15.36 6.90
C ASP A 122 -15.98 14.68 7.06
N GLY A 123 -17.06 15.46 6.90
CA GLY A 123 -18.42 15.18 7.37
C GLY A 123 -19.24 14.07 6.69
N ALA A 124 -18.65 12.95 6.23
CA ALA A 124 -19.41 11.84 5.64
C ALA A 124 -19.35 10.57 6.51
N LEU A 125 -20.51 10.04 6.90
CA LEU A 125 -20.60 8.83 7.73
C LEU A 125 -20.33 7.58 6.88
N LEU A 126 -19.44 6.68 7.34
CA LEU A 126 -19.27 5.38 6.69
C LEU A 126 -20.49 4.48 6.89
N THR A 127 -20.99 3.92 5.79
CA THR A 127 -21.99 2.85 5.81
C THR A 127 -21.48 1.64 6.61
N GLN A 128 -22.39 0.77 7.08
CA GLN A 128 -22.00 -0.45 7.79
C GLN A 128 -21.09 -1.34 6.94
N GLN A 129 -21.37 -1.44 5.64
CA GLN A 129 -20.55 -2.20 4.68
C GLN A 129 -19.17 -1.56 4.48
N ALA A 130 -19.09 -0.23 4.33
CA ALA A 130 -17.81 0.47 4.21
C ALA A 130 -16.94 0.34 5.48
N ARG A 131 -17.54 0.39 6.67
CA ARG A 131 -16.83 0.08 7.93
C ARG A 131 -16.33 -1.35 7.96
N LYS A 132 -17.12 -2.30 7.43
CA LYS A 132 -16.73 -3.70 7.35
C LYS A 132 -15.55 -3.92 6.39
N VAL A 133 -15.52 -3.22 5.25
CA VAL A 133 -14.38 -3.22 4.32
C VAL A 133 -13.07 -2.83 5.01
N LEU A 134 -13.07 -1.78 5.82
CA LEU A 134 -11.86 -1.34 6.54
C LEU A 134 -11.38 -2.37 7.56
N ARG A 135 -12.31 -3.05 8.25
CA ARG A 135 -11.98 -4.17 9.13
C ARG A 135 -11.41 -5.36 8.35
N LEU A 136 -11.98 -5.71 7.20
CA LEU A 136 -11.48 -6.79 6.35
C LEU A 136 -10.08 -6.45 5.80
N ALA A 137 -9.84 -5.18 5.44
CA ALA A 137 -8.51 -4.72 5.05
C ALA A 137 -7.49 -4.87 6.18
N GLN A 138 -7.87 -4.58 7.42
CA GLN A 138 -7.03 -4.83 8.59
C GLN A 138 -6.73 -6.33 8.77
N GLU A 139 -7.72 -7.20 8.59
CA GLU A 139 -7.56 -8.65 8.69
C GLU A 139 -6.60 -9.18 7.60
N GLU A 140 -6.68 -8.66 6.38
CA GLU A 140 -5.74 -9.02 5.32
C GLU A 140 -4.33 -8.48 5.59
N ALA A 141 -4.17 -7.26 6.12
CA ALA A 141 -2.86 -6.77 6.54
C ALA A 141 -2.20 -7.68 7.57
N GLN A 142 -2.97 -8.16 8.56
CA GLN A 142 -2.49 -9.14 9.54
C GLN A 142 -2.16 -10.49 8.91
N ARG A 143 -2.95 -10.94 7.93
CA ARG A 143 -2.73 -12.19 7.18
C ARG A 143 -1.42 -12.17 6.41
N PHE A 144 -1.10 -11.03 5.80
CA PHE A 144 0.17 -10.78 5.12
C PHE A 144 1.30 -10.40 6.07
N GLN A 145 1.05 -10.32 7.38
CA GLN A 145 2.04 -9.93 8.39
C GLN A 145 2.61 -8.51 8.15
N HIS A 146 1.79 -7.63 7.59
CA HIS A 146 2.11 -6.22 7.38
C HIS A 146 1.64 -5.38 8.56
N ASN A 147 2.48 -4.44 9.00
CA ASN A 147 2.21 -3.52 10.11
C ASN A 147 1.50 -2.23 9.66
N TYR A 148 0.96 -2.21 8.45
CA TYR A 148 0.24 -1.10 7.85
C TYR A 148 -0.93 -1.61 7.00
N ILE A 149 -1.93 -0.75 6.79
CA ILE A 149 -3.02 -0.98 5.84
C ILE A 149 -2.74 -0.14 4.60
N GLY A 150 -2.30 -0.81 3.53
CA GLY A 150 -2.10 -0.22 2.21
C GLY A 150 -3.30 -0.39 1.28
N THR A 151 -3.16 0.14 0.07
CA THR A 151 -4.21 0.14 -0.98
C THR A 151 -4.66 -1.28 -1.35
N GLU A 152 -3.72 -2.22 -1.36
CA GLU A 152 -3.90 -3.63 -1.66
C GLU A 152 -4.74 -4.38 -0.63
N HIS A 153 -4.55 -4.06 0.64
CA HIS A 153 -5.37 -4.60 1.72
C HIS A 153 -6.78 -4.03 1.64
N LEU A 154 -6.91 -2.74 1.28
CA LEU A 154 -8.22 -2.12 1.02
C LEU A 154 -8.94 -2.76 -0.17
N LEU A 155 -8.22 -3.07 -1.26
CA LEU A 155 -8.76 -3.79 -2.42
C LEU A 155 -9.30 -5.17 -2.03
N LEU A 156 -8.51 -5.96 -1.27
CA LEU A 156 -8.97 -7.24 -0.76
C LEU A 156 -10.17 -7.09 0.17
N GLY A 157 -10.17 -6.08 1.05
CA GLY A 157 -11.32 -5.77 1.90
C GLY A 157 -12.59 -5.43 1.13
N LEU A 158 -12.49 -4.77 -0.03
CA LEU A 158 -13.61 -4.50 -0.93
C LEU A 158 -14.14 -5.77 -1.60
N LEU A 159 -13.23 -6.67 -1.99
CA LEU A 159 -13.55 -7.96 -2.60
C LEU A 159 -14.20 -8.95 -1.61
N ASP A 160 -13.74 -8.94 -0.36
CA ASP A 160 -14.21 -9.82 0.72
C ASP A 160 -15.48 -9.30 1.43
N GLU A 161 -16.05 -8.17 0.99
CA GLU A 161 -17.36 -7.69 1.43
C GLU A 161 -18.46 -8.12 0.41
N PRO A 162 -19.07 -9.33 0.55
CA PRO A 162 -20.00 -9.87 -0.44
C PRO A 162 -21.30 -9.06 -0.56
N GLY A 163 -21.64 -8.27 0.47
CA GLY A 163 -22.79 -7.39 0.46
C GLY A 163 -22.55 -6.07 -0.28
N GLY A 164 -21.29 -5.69 -0.49
CA GLY A 164 -20.89 -4.39 -1.02
C GLY A 164 -21.02 -4.29 -2.54
N GLY A 165 -21.50 -3.15 -3.03
CA GLY A 165 -21.58 -2.90 -4.47
C GLY A 165 -20.22 -2.83 -5.15
N ALA A 166 -19.15 -2.49 -4.44
CA ALA A 166 -17.78 -2.52 -4.97
C ALA A 166 -17.28 -3.94 -5.24
N GLY A 167 -17.36 -4.84 -4.26
CA GLY A 167 -16.96 -6.24 -4.42
C GLY A 167 -17.73 -6.93 -5.55
N LYS A 168 -19.05 -6.70 -5.62
CA LYS A 168 -19.88 -7.19 -6.75
C LYS A 168 -19.41 -6.65 -8.11
N LEU A 169 -19.06 -5.36 -8.18
CA LEU A 169 -18.58 -4.75 -9.42
C LEU A 169 -17.24 -5.33 -9.86
N LEU A 170 -16.30 -5.49 -8.92
CA LEU A 170 -14.99 -6.08 -9.19
C LEU A 170 -15.12 -7.54 -9.65
N ASN A 171 -15.98 -8.33 -8.99
CA ASN A 171 -16.27 -9.71 -9.40
C ASN A 171 -16.87 -9.78 -10.82
N GLU A 172 -17.79 -8.87 -11.17
CA GLU A 172 -18.34 -8.79 -12.55
C GLU A 172 -17.30 -8.42 -13.60
N LEU A 173 -16.22 -7.74 -13.21
CA LEU A 173 -15.08 -7.45 -14.06
C LEU A 173 -14.06 -8.59 -14.09
N GLY A 174 -14.32 -9.70 -13.41
CA GLY A 174 -13.45 -10.88 -13.38
C GLY A 174 -12.32 -10.80 -12.34
N VAL A 175 -12.39 -9.86 -11.39
CA VAL A 175 -11.44 -9.74 -10.29
C VAL A 175 -11.84 -10.70 -9.18
N GLU A 176 -11.11 -11.80 -9.05
CA GLU A 176 -11.34 -12.79 -8.01
C GLU A 176 -10.41 -12.54 -6.80
N PRO A 177 -10.92 -12.59 -5.55
CA PRO A 177 -10.11 -12.37 -4.35
C PRO A 177 -8.86 -13.25 -4.28
N GLU A 178 -8.96 -14.52 -4.64
CA GLU A 178 -7.82 -15.45 -4.58
C GLU A 178 -6.74 -15.14 -5.62
N LYS A 179 -7.12 -14.64 -6.81
CA LYS A 179 -6.15 -14.20 -7.82
C LYS A 179 -5.41 -12.95 -7.35
N VAL A 180 -6.13 -12.01 -6.73
CA VAL A 180 -5.53 -10.81 -6.13
C VAL A 180 -4.60 -11.21 -4.99
N ARG A 181 -5.02 -12.09 -4.08
CA ARG A 181 -4.18 -12.56 -2.96
C ARG A 181 -2.90 -13.24 -3.46
N SER A 182 -3.00 -14.09 -4.48
CA SER A 182 -1.85 -14.75 -5.10
C SER A 182 -0.90 -13.75 -5.77
N ALA A 183 -1.43 -12.75 -6.47
CA ALA A 183 -0.64 -11.69 -7.07
C ALA A 183 0.09 -10.86 -6.00
N LEU A 184 -0.58 -10.54 -4.91
CA LEU A 184 0.03 -9.81 -3.79
C LEU A 184 1.11 -10.63 -3.09
N GLU A 185 0.87 -11.92 -2.81
CA GLU A 185 1.90 -12.79 -2.23
C GLU A 185 3.15 -12.87 -3.12
N PHE A 186 2.99 -12.79 -4.44
CA PHE A 186 4.11 -12.73 -5.38
C PHE A 186 4.80 -11.35 -5.41
N ILE A 187 4.06 -10.25 -5.28
CA ILE A 187 4.59 -8.87 -5.45
C ILE A 187 5.25 -8.36 -4.15
N ILE A 188 4.55 -8.51 -3.02
CA ILE A 188 4.96 -7.93 -1.73
C ILE A 188 5.39 -8.98 -0.70
N GLY A 189 5.13 -10.27 -0.95
CA GLY A 189 5.47 -11.33 -0.02
C GLY A 189 4.65 -11.29 1.26
N ARG A 190 5.17 -11.95 2.31
CA ARG A 190 4.66 -11.85 3.68
C ARG A 190 5.72 -11.21 4.56
N GLY A 191 5.30 -10.40 5.52
CA GLY A 191 6.21 -9.84 6.52
C GLY A 191 6.82 -10.90 7.44
N ASP A 192 8.03 -10.64 7.94
CA ASP A 192 8.80 -11.61 8.74
C ASP A 192 8.32 -11.77 10.20
N ARG A 193 7.28 -11.03 10.62
CA ARG A 193 6.84 -10.98 12.02
C ARG A 193 5.32 -10.99 12.12
N ILE A 194 4.79 -11.77 13.07
CA ILE A 194 3.36 -11.71 13.41
C ILE A 194 3.07 -10.31 13.97
N VAL A 195 2.22 -9.56 13.27
CA VAL A 195 1.75 -8.25 13.72
C VAL A 195 0.56 -8.46 14.65
N LEU A 196 0.74 -8.08 15.93
CA LEU A 196 -0.31 -8.11 16.94
C LEU A 196 -0.76 -6.67 17.22
N GLY A 197 -2.07 -6.40 17.10
CA GLY A 197 -2.66 -5.09 17.44
C GLY A 197 -3.32 -4.36 16.26
N GLU A 198 -3.64 -3.09 16.49
CA GLU A 198 -4.18 -2.19 15.47
C GLU A 198 -3.06 -1.68 14.56
N VAL A 199 -3.28 -1.76 13.25
CA VAL A 199 -2.35 -1.26 12.23
C VAL A 199 -2.86 0.05 11.65
N GLY A 200 -1.93 0.98 11.38
CA GLY A 200 -2.25 2.31 10.84
C GLY A 200 -2.53 2.29 9.34
N LEU A 201 -3.33 3.26 8.87
CA LEU A 201 -3.52 3.51 7.43
C LEU A 201 -2.28 4.19 6.85
N THR A 202 -1.85 3.75 5.65
CA THR A 202 -0.83 4.48 4.90
C THR A 202 -1.34 5.85 4.43
N PRO A 203 -0.46 6.82 4.12
CA PRO A 203 -0.87 8.11 3.55
C PRO A 203 -1.73 7.96 2.28
N ARG A 204 -1.44 6.97 1.43
CA ARG A 204 -2.24 6.66 0.24
C ARG A 204 -3.66 6.22 0.59
N VAL A 205 -3.83 5.34 1.59
CA VAL A 205 -5.18 4.94 2.02
C VAL A 205 -5.95 6.11 2.65
N LYS A 206 -5.28 6.98 3.41
CA LYS A 206 -5.89 8.23 3.88
C LYS A 206 -6.36 9.07 2.69
N LYS A 207 -5.54 9.19 1.64
CA LYS A 207 -5.92 9.87 0.39
C LYS A 207 -7.11 9.22 -0.32
N VAL A 208 -7.18 7.89 -0.37
CA VAL A 208 -8.32 7.15 -0.92
C VAL A 208 -9.62 7.52 -0.19
N VAL A 209 -9.59 7.62 1.13
CA VAL A 209 -10.77 8.01 1.93
C VAL A 209 -11.18 9.46 1.67
N GLU A 210 -10.23 10.38 1.54
CA GLU A 210 -10.49 11.77 1.14
C GLU A 210 -11.18 11.84 -0.24
N LEU A 211 -10.61 11.15 -1.24
CA LEU A 211 -11.15 11.12 -2.60
C LEU A 211 -12.54 10.46 -2.66
N ALA A 212 -12.77 9.42 -1.87
CA ALA A 212 -14.08 8.81 -1.70
C ALA A 212 -15.10 9.81 -1.11
N SER A 213 -14.65 10.63 -0.16
CA SER A 213 -15.46 11.66 0.50
C SER A 213 -15.82 12.80 -0.44
N ASP A 214 -14.87 13.23 -1.26
CA ASP A 214 -15.09 14.21 -2.33
C ASP A 214 -16.13 13.70 -3.35
N GLU A 215 -16.02 12.44 -3.75
CA GLU A 215 -16.95 11.84 -4.71
C GLU A 215 -18.35 11.67 -4.12
N ALA A 216 -18.47 11.28 -2.85
CA ALA A 216 -19.77 11.23 -2.17
C ALA A 216 -20.42 12.61 -2.12
N ARG A 217 -19.66 13.67 -1.78
CA ARG A 217 -20.15 15.05 -1.80
C ARG A 217 -20.58 15.48 -3.19
N ARG A 218 -19.79 15.15 -4.23
CA ARG A 218 -20.09 15.47 -5.63
C ARG A 218 -21.38 14.82 -6.12
N LEU A 219 -21.68 13.62 -5.62
CA LEU A 219 -22.90 12.86 -5.92
C LEU A 219 -24.05 13.17 -4.93
N ASN A 220 -23.87 14.13 -4.01
CA ASN A 220 -24.83 14.50 -2.97
C ASN A 220 -25.22 13.34 -2.04
N HIS A 221 -24.29 12.41 -1.80
CA HIS A 221 -24.44 11.32 -0.85
C HIS A 221 -23.87 11.71 0.52
N GLN A 222 -24.68 11.56 1.57
CA GLN A 222 -24.29 11.87 2.96
C GLN A 222 -23.45 10.77 3.63
N SER A 223 -23.31 9.62 2.96
CA SER A 223 -22.61 8.46 3.52
C SER A 223 -21.66 7.81 2.51
N LEU A 224 -20.53 7.33 3.02
CA LEU A 224 -19.52 6.63 2.25
C LEU A 224 -19.86 5.14 2.16
N SER A 225 -20.25 4.71 0.96
CA SER A 225 -20.48 3.31 0.62
C SER A 225 -19.22 2.63 0.10
N THR A 226 -19.29 1.32 -0.13
CA THR A 226 -18.17 0.55 -0.68
C THR A 226 -17.74 1.06 -2.06
N GLU A 227 -18.69 1.53 -2.87
CA GLU A 227 -18.47 2.08 -4.21
C GLU A 227 -17.74 3.42 -4.16
N HIS A 228 -17.98 4.23 -3.13
CA HIS A 228 -17.21 5.46 -2.91
C HIS A 228 -15.77 5.13 -2.55
N LEU A 229 -15.54 4.13 -1.68
CA LEU A 229 -14.18 3.65 -1.37
C LEU A 229 -13.47 3.13 -2.62
N LEU A 230 -14.17 2.37 -3.47
CA LEU A 230 -13.64 1.93 -4.76
C LEU A 230 -13.33 3.10 -5.69
N LEU A 231 -14.20 4.12 -5.75
CA LEU A 231 -13.95 5.33 -6.53
C LEU A 231 -12.73 6.10 -6.03
N GLY A 232 -12.55 6.22 -4.71
CA GLY A 232 -11.36 6.78 -4.12
C GLY A 232 -10.11 5.98 -4.47
N LEU A 233 -10.19 4.65 -4.44
CA LEU A 233 -9.08 3.74 -4.75
C LEU A 233 -8.61 3.88 -6.21
N VAL A 234 -9.55 3.92 -7.17
CA VAL A 234 -9.20 4.09 -8.59
C VAL A 234 -8.86 5.52 -8.96
N ALA A 235 -9.31 6.52 -8.19
CA ALA A 235 -8.98 7.93 -8.39
C ALA A 235 -7.59 8.27 -7.82
N GLU A 236 -7.18 7.63 -6.74
CA GLU A 236 -5.80 7.69 -6.27
C GLU A 236 -4.86 7.12 -7.34
N GLY A 237 -5.27 6.02 -7.98
CA GLY A 237 -4.76 5.56 -9.28
C GLY A 237 -3.31 5.10 -9.26
N GLU A 238 -2.66 5.13 -8.10
CA GLU A 238 -1.29 4.78 -7.89
C GLU A 238 -1.21 3.67 -6.82
N GLY A 239 -0.02 3.13 -6.58
CA GLY A 239 0.16 2.07 -5.58
C GLY A 239 -0.32 0.69 -6.02
N ILE A 240 -0.28 -0.25 -5.07
CA ILE A 240 -0.30 -1.68 -5.36
C ILE A 240 -1.67 -2.14 -5.85
N ALA A 241 -2.77 -1.60 -5.32
CA ALA A 241 -4.10 -1.96 -5.78
C ALA A 241 -4.35 -1.62 -7.25
N ALA A 242 -3.97 -0.41 -7.67
CA ALA A 242 -4.09 0.03 -9.05
C ALA A 242 -3.27 -0.87 -9.97
N GLY A 243 -2.00 -1.12 -9.62
CA GLY A 243 -1.11 -2.00 -10.39
C GLY A 243 -1.62 -3.44 -10.49
N VAL A 244 -2.19 -4.00 -9.42
CA VAL A 244 -2.77 -5.36 -9.45
C VAL A 244 -4.00 -5.41 -10.37
N LEU A 245 -4.91 -4.44 -10.28
CA LEU A 245 -6.07 -4.37 -11.17
C LEU A 245 -5.63 -4.28 -12.64
N GLU A 246 -4.67 -3.42 -12.96
CA GLU A 246 -4.15 -3.29 -14.32
C GLU A 246 -3.45 -4.57 -14.81
N SER A 247 -2.70 -5.26 -13.94
CA SER A 247 -2.05 -6.54 -14.26
C SER A 247 -3.06 -7.65 -14.57
N LEU A 248 -4.27 -7.56 -14.02
CA LEU A 248 -5.39 -8.44 -14.32
C LEU A 248 -6.17 -8.00 -15.57
N GLY A 249 -5.69 -6.98 -16.29
CA GLY A 249 -6.33 -6.44 -17.49
C GLY A 249 -7.51 -5.52 -17.21
N ILE A 250 -7.68 -5.05 -15.96
CA ILE A 250 -8.78 -4.18 -15.58
C ILE A 250 -8.43 -2.73 -15.84
N ASN A 251 -9.26 -2.05 -16.62
CA ASN A 251 -9.11 -0.62 -16.88
C ASN A 251 -9.75 0.21 -15.75
N LEU A 252 -8.96 1.03 -15.07
CA LEU A 252 -9.42 1.83 -13.91
C LEU A 252 -10.54 2.83 -14.28
N GLU A 253 -10.49 3.42 -15.48
CA GLU A 253 -11.55 4.32 -15.97
C GLU A 253 -12.86 3.56 -16.21
N GLN A 254 -12.80 2.31 -16.68
CA GLN A 254 -13.97 1.45 -16.78
C GLN A 254 -14.58 1.16 -15.40
N VAL A 255 -13.75 0.87 -14.39
CA VAL A 255 -14.19 0.66 -13.00
C VAL A 255 -14.89 1.92 -12.49
N ARG A 256 -14.26 3.08 -12.64
CA ARG A 256 -14.81 4.39 -12.25
C ARG A 256 -16.18 4.64 -12.85
N ARG A 257 -16.32 4.52 -14.18
CA ARG A 257 -17.62 4.72 -14.86
C ARG A 257 -18.71 3.79 -14.34
N LYS A 258 -18.41 2.48 -14.22
CA LYS A 258 -19.39 1.49 -13.73
C LYS A 258 -19.77 1.73 -12.26
N ALA A 259 -18.83 2.14 -11.42
CA ALA A 259 -19.09 2.48 -10.02
C ALA A 259 -20.02 3.70 -9.90
N ILE A 260 -19.79 4.76 -10.70
CA ILE A 260 -20.69 5.92 -10.78
C ILE A 260 -22.09 5.49 -11.24
N THR A 261 -22.21 4.66 -12.28
CA THR A 261 -23.51 4.15 -12.75
C THR A 261 -24.28 3.42 -11.65
N ARG A 262 -23.62 2.56 -10.87
CA ARG A 262 -24.25 1.86 -9.73
C ARG A 262 -24.72 2.80 -8.63
N LEU A 263 -23.90 3.80 -8.31
CA LEU A 263 -24.24 4.82 -7.34
C LEU A 263 -25.47 5.64 -7.78
N SER A 264 -25.58 5.98 -9.06
CA SER A 264 -26.76 6.65 -9.61
C SER A 264 -28.01 5.78 -9.59
N GLN A 265 -27.90 4.47 -9.84
CA GLN A 265 -29.03 3.53 -9.80
C GLN A 265 -29.54 3.32 -8.36
N ASN A 266 -28.63 3.23 -7.38
CA ASN A 266 -28.99 3.06 -5.97
C ASN A 266 -29.56 4.34 -5.31
N GLY A 267 -29.40 5.51 -5.93
CA GLY A 267 -29.98 6.79 -5.49
C GLY A 267 -31.43 7.00 -5.95
N VAL A 268 -31.87 6.31 -7.02
CA VAL A 268 -33.24 6.41 -7.56
C VAL A 268 -34.20 5.47 -6.82
N ASP A 269 -33.70 4.36 -6.30
CA ASP A 269 -34.50 3.29 -5.67
C ASP A 269 -34.90 3.57 -4.20
N ARG A 270 -34.56 4.74 -3.64
CA ARG A 270 -34.88 5.12 -2.24
C ARG A 270 -35.76 6.36 -2.10
N SER A 271 -36.19 6.95 -3.22
CA SER A 271 -37.02 8.16 -3.23
C SER A 271 -38.52 7.89 -3.48
N GLU A 272 -38.95 6.63 -3.50
CA GLU A 272 -40.35 6.24 -3.77
C GLU A 272 -41.08 5.52 -2.62
N ASP A 273 -40.56 5.54 -1.40
CA ASP A 273 -41.27 5.04 -0.19
C ASP A 273 -41.62 6.15 0.81
#